data_AF-A0A661DC99-F1
#
_entry.id   AF-A0A661DC99-F1
#
_cell.length_a   1.000
_cell.length_b   1.000
_cell.length_c   1.000
_cell.angle_alpha   90.00
_cell.angle_beta   90.00
_cell.angle_gamma   90.00
#
_symmetry.space_group_name_H-M   'P 1'
#
loop_
_entity.id
_entity.type
_entity.pdbx_description
1 polymer ?
#
loop_
_entity_poly.entity_id
_entity_poly.type
_entity_poly.pdbx_seq_one_letter_code
_entity_poly.pdbx_strand_id
1 'polypeptide(L)' 'MPHPERVFRSVQNTWVSDHKAEDAPWMRMFRNARKWID' A
#
# COMPACT_ATOMS: atom_id res chain seq x y z
N MET A 1 3.71 -11.82 -11.72
CA MET A 1 2.63 -11.59 -10.73
C MET A 1 2.85 -10.25 -10.02
N PRO A 2 1.82 -9.60 -9.44
CA PRO A 2 2.00 -8.35 -8.71
C PRO A 2 2.75 -8.57 -7.39
N HIS A 3 3.47 -7.54 -6.94
CA HIS A 3 4.30 -7.53 -5.73
C HIS A 3 3.86 -6.40 -4.78
N PRO A 4 2.77 -6.57 -3.99
CA PRO A 4 2.23 -5.54 -3.11
C PRO A 4 3.24 -5.01 -2.08
N GLU A 5 4.19 -5.86 -1.68
CA GLU A 5 5.26 -5.55 -0.73
C GLU A 5 6.32 -4.59 -1.29
N ARG A 6 6.36 -4.39 -2.62
CA ARG A 6 7.26 -3.41 -3.25
C ARG A 6 6.62 -2.03 -3.42
N VAL A 7 5.29 -1.94 -3.33
CA VAL A 7 4.51 -0.75 -3.70
C VAL A 7 3.50 -0.36 -2.63
N PHE A 8 3.81 -0.64 -1.36
CA PHE A 8 2.97 -0.29 -0.22
C PHE A 8 3.08 1.19 0.16
N ARG A 9 4.17 1.88 -0.20
CA ARG A 9 4.28 3.34 -0.05
C ARG A 9 3.99 4.05 -1.37
N SER A 10 3.33 5.20 -1.30
CA SER A 10 3.00 5.99 -2.49
C SER A 10 4.23 6.40 -3.30
N VAL A 11 5.35 6.69 -2.63
CA VAL A 11 6.63 7.06 -3.28
C VAL A 11 7.26 5.93 -4.13
N GLN A 12 6.88 4.67 -3.89
CA GLN A 12 7.39 3.52 -4.63
C GLN A 12 6.62 3.25 -5.94
N ASN A 13 5.50 3.96 -6.18
CA ASN A 13 4.69 3.80 -7.37
C ASN A 13 5.18 4.74 -8.49
N THR A 14 5.27 4.23 -9.72
CA THR A 14 5.69 5.00 -10.92
C THR A 14 4.80 6.21 -11.19
N TRP A 15 3.54 6.11 -10.80
CA TRP A 15 2.57 7.20 -10.87
C TRP A 15 1.73 7.21 -9.59
N VAL A 16 1.33 8.40 -9.17
CA VAL A 16 0.48 8.61 -7.99
C VAL A 16 -0.18 10.00 -8.13
N SER A 17 -1.44 10.13 -7.70
CA SER A 17 -2.23 11.37 -7.76
C SER A 17 -1.65 12.50 -6.90
N ASP A 18 -2.05 13.75 -7.12
CA ASP A 18 -1.46 14.92 -6.43
C ASP A 18 -1.69 14.97 -4.91
N HIS A 19 -2.80 14.40 -4.44
CA HIS A 19 -3.18 14.35 -3.01
C HIS A 19 -2.53 13.17 -2.29
N LYS A 20 -1.21 13.03 -2.43
CA LYS A 20 -0.44 11.85 -1.99
C LYS A 20 -0.50 11.67 -0.47
N ALA A 21 -1.18 10.60 -0.04
CA ALA A 21 -0.98 10.02 1.28
C ALA A 21 0.34 9.22 1.30
N GLU A 22 0.95 9.03 2.47
CA GLU A 22 2.18 8.23 2.60
C GLU A 22 1.96 6.76 2.18
N ASP A 23 0.82 6.20 2.58
CA ASP A 23 0.43 4.83 2.26
C ASP A 23 -0.22 4.71 0.87
N ALA A 24 0.24 3.74 0.09
CA ALA A 24 -0.43 3.32 -1.13
C ALA A 24 -1.58 2.35 -0.81
N PRO A 25 -2.51 2.09 -1.77
CA PRO A 25 -3.66 1.21 -1.55
C PRO A 25 -3.27 -0.20 -1.06
N TRP A 26 -2.10 -0.70 -1.47
CA TRP A 26 -1.59 -2.02 -1.05
C TRP A 26 -1.35 -2.14 0.45
N MET A 27 -1.12 -1.04 1.18
CA MET A 27 -1.05 -1.07 2.65
C MET A 27 -2.32 -1.59 3.30
N ARG A 28 -3.48 -1.42 2.65
CA ARG A 28 -4.75 -1.93 3.17
C ARG A 28 -4.75 -3.45 3.32
N MET A 29 -4.08 -4.16 2.41
CA MET A 29 -3.99 -5.62 2.47
C MET A 29 -3.28 -6.09 3.75
N PHE A 30 -2.12 -5.49 4.06
CA PHE A 30 -1.34 -5.83 5.25
C PHE A 30 -2.05 -5.41 6.55
N ARG A 31 -2.72 -4.25 6.55
CA ARG A 31 -3.56 -3.80 7.68
C ARG A 31 -4.74 -4.74 7.94
N ASN A 32 -5.39 -5.22 6.89
CA ASN A 32 -6.48 -6.19 7.02
C ASN A 32 -5.98 -7.51 7.62
N ALA A 33 -4.81 -7.99 7.19
CA ALA A 33 -4.20 -9.20 7.76
C ALA A 33 -3.89 -9.02 9.25
N ARG A 34 -3.34 -7.87 9.65
CA ARG A 34 -3.08 -7.56 11.06
C ARG A 34 -4.36 -7.51 11.89
N LYS A 35 -5.41 -6.88 11.36
CA LYS A 35 -6.72 -6.80 12.00
C LYS A 35 -7.39 -8.17 12.13
N TRP A 36 -7.14 -9.10 11.22
CA TRP A 36 -7.75 -10.43 11.25
C TRP A 36 -7.18 -11.32 12.37
N ILE A 37 -5.90 -11.14 12.70
CA ILE A 37 -5.25 -11.87 13.80
C ILE A 37 -5.38 -11.18 15.17
N ASP A 38 -5.93 -9.96 15.22
CA ASP A 38 -6.34 -9.27 16.45
C ASP A 38 -7.68 -9.81 16.95
#